data_AF-A0AA43RNZ9-F1
#
_entry.id   AF-A0AA43RNZ9-F1
#
_cell.length_a   1.000
_cell.length_b   1.000
_cell.length_c   1.000
_cell.angle_alpha   90.00
_cell.angle_beta   90.00
_cell.angle_gamma   90.00
#
_symmetry.space_group_name_H-M   'P 1'
#
loop_
_entity.id
_entity.type
_entity.pdbx_description
1 polymer ?
#
loop_
_entity_poly.entity_id
_entity_poly.type
_entity_poly.pdbx_seq_one_letter_code
_entity_poly.pdbx_strand_id
1 'polypeptide(L)'
;MQKWFTDAKLGIFIHYGIYAVQGVAESWSFYNGRMSYEDYMKQLNGFTASKFDAKYWAELIAKSGAKYSVLTTKHHDGVALFDTKFSDLSVMKATPAKRDIIKEWSEAIRDQGLRVGMYYSLIDWSHPDYPSVYEKGVVPDDLSQVNRYSSPMDGVQDPERWERFLAFNCNQLGEVLTEYGQVDLLWFDGDWERSAEQWGLPAFKDYLKSFNPDLIINSRLQGYGDYKTPEQGLPITRPEGPWEFCTTINTSWGYVHTDHNYKSLNQMIRMFCDCISMGGNMLLDIGPMEDGTIDPRQEAILLGLGDWIRTHEEAIYGTQEGIMTRYYLGGSTLSPDKKNLYLFVYDTPRENICLKGLCNPITKITVLHSGKELTHEIHGGVPWFHIPGTTWIHITPEEMHDQVTVLKLEFDEEIEMYGGSGAVVTHN
;
A
#
# COMPACT_ATOMS: atom_id res chain seq x y z
N MET A 1 17.08 -0.57 -1.39
CA MET A 1 15.82 0.01 -0.91
C MET A 1 16.12 1.33 -0.22
N GLN A 2 15.35 2.38 -0.50
CA GLN A 2 15.53 3.68 0.14
C GLN A 2 15.04 3.65 1.59
N LYS A 3 15.79 4.25 2.51
CA LYS A 3 15.46 4.25 3.95
C LYS A 3 14.11 4.89 4.24
N TRP A 4 13.76 5.97 3.52
CA TRP A 4 12.49 6.66 3.71
C TRP A 4 11.30 5.72 3.55
N PHE A 5 11.37 4.76 2.62
CA PHE A 5 10.27 3.86 2.33
C PHE A 5 10.02 2.90 3.49
N THR A 6 11.07 2.26 4.01
CA THR A 6 10.92 1.36 5.17
C THR A 6 10.54 2.08 6.45
N ASP A 7 10.86 3.37 6.56
CA ASP A 7 10.51 4.20 7.71
C ASP A 7 9.08 4.76 7.62
N ALA A 8 8.52 4.86 6.41
CA ALA A 8 7.26 5.54 6.11
C ALA A 8 6.03 4.86 6.72
N LYS A 9 6.00 3.52 6.73
CA LYS A 9 4.93 2.64 7.23
C LYS A 9 3.54 2.79 6.61
N LEU A 10 3.07 4.00 6.34
CA LEU A 10 1.75 4.29 5.81
C LEU A 10 1.85 5.16 4.56
N GLY A 11 1.19 4.71 3.50
CA GLY A 11 0.88 5.51 2.32
C GLY A 11 -0.60 5.47 1.99
N ILE A 12 -1.06 6.46 1.22
CA ILE A 12 -2.44 6.50 0.69
C ILE A 12 -2.44 6.21 -0.80
N PHE A 13 -3.17 5.18 -1.21
CA PHE A 13 -3.46 4.88 -2.61
C PHE A 13 -4.72 5.63 -3.04
N ILE A 14 -4.77 6.07 -4.29
CA ILE A 14 -5.92 6.74 -4.87
C ILE A 14 -6.21 6.15 -6.23
N HIS A 15 -7.36 5.49 -6.37
CA HIS A 15 -7.90 5.07 -7.66
C HIS A 15 -8.97 6.07 -8.10
N TYR A 16 -8.57 6.95 -9.02
CA TYR A 16 -9.44 7.98 -9.59
C TYR A 16 -9.42 7.94 -11.12
N GLY A 17 -10.60 8.03 -11.73
CA GLY A 17 -10.75 7.94 -13.18
C GLY A 17 -12.21 7.92 -13.60
N ILE A 18 -12.46 7.78 -14.90
CA ILE A 18 -13.81 7.87 -15.48
C ILE A 18 -14.79 6.81 -14.94
N TYR A 19 -14.26 5.70 -14.43
CA TYR A 19 -15.06 4.64 -13.79
C TYR A 19 -15.83 5.11 -12.56
N ALA A 20 -15.44 6.24 -11.95
CA ALA A 20 -16.18 6.85 -10.86
C ALA A 20 -17.54 7.43 -11.29
N VAL A 21 -17.77 7.72 -12.58
CA VAL A 21 -18.99 8.40 -13.07
C VAL A 21 -20.24 7.55 -12.90
N GLN A 22 -20.19 6.27 -13.31
CA GLN A 22 -21.28 5.32 -13.05
C GLN A 22 -21.01 4.46 -11.81
N GLY A 23 -19.87 4.67 -11.15
CA GLY A 23 -19.45 3.91 -9.98
C GLY A 23 -19.23 2.43 -10.29
N VAL A 24 -18.42 2.13 -11.31
CA VAL A 24 -18.15 0.76 -11.77
C VAL A 24 -16.71 0.35 -11.48
N ALA A 25 -16.41 -0.95 -11.51
CA ALA A 25 -15.04 -1.43 -11.30
C ALA A 25 -14.11 -0.91 -12.41
N GLU A 26 -12.95 -0.38 -12.00
CA GLU A 26 -11.94 0.26 -12.83
C GLU A 26 -11.46 -0.66 -13.96
N SER A 27 -11.89 -0.37 -15.20
CA SER A 27 -11.56 -1.08 -16.44
C SER A 27 -12.07 -2.55 -16.53
N TRP A 28 -12.08 -3.27 -15.42
CA TRP A 28 -12.55 -4.64 -15.29
C TRP A 28 -14.02 -4.82 -15.66
N SER A 29 -14.82 -3.76 -15.56
CA SER A 29 -16.23 -3.81 -15.92
C SER A 29 -16.44 -4.14 -17.41
N PHE A 30 -15.65 -3.55 -18.31
CA PHE A 30 -15.75 -3.89 -19.72
C PHE A 30 -14.92 -5.12 -20.09
N TYR A 31 -13.76 -5.31 -19.43
CA TYR A 31 -12.92 -6.47 -19.68
C TYR A 31 -13.65 -7.79 -19.38
N ASN A 32 -14.41 -7.83 -18.28
CA ASN A 32 -15.19 -9.00 -17.85
C ASN A 32 -16.61 -9.05 -18.47
N GLY A 33 -16.93 -8.17 -19.41
CA GLY A 33 -18.24 -8.15 -20.08
C GLY A 33 -19.43 -7.75 -19.20
N ARG A 34 -19.20 -7.12 -18.03
CA ARG A 34 -20.27 -6.57 -17.19
C ARG A 34 -20.88 -5.31 -17.80
N MET A 35 -20.11 -4.60 -18.62
CA MET A 35 -20.52 -3.45 -19.42
C MET A 35 -19.86 -3.54 -20.80
N SER A 36 -20.46 -2.96 -21.84
CA SER A 36 -19.78 -2.84 -23.13
C SER A 36 -18.62 -1.83 -23.05
N TYR A 37 -17.62 -1.95 -23.93
CA TYR A 37 -16.53 -0.97 -23.99
C TYR A 37 -17.06 0.42 -24.36
N GLU A 38 -18.02 0.47 -25.29
CA GLU A 38 -18.66 1.70 -25.73
C GLU A 38 -19.40 2.39 -24.58
N ASP A 39 -20.14 1.64 -23.76
CA ASP A 39 -20.83 2.20 -22.58
C ASP A 39 -19.84 2.59 -21.48
N TYR A 40 -18.74 1.85 -21.31
CA TYR A 40 -17.67 2.23 -20.40
C TYR A 40 -17.07 3.59 -20.79
N MET A 41 -16.75 3.78 -22.07
CA MET A 41 -16.15 5.01 -22.57
C MET A 41 -17.11 6.20 -22.62
N LYS A 42 -18.44 5.99 -22.65
CA LYS A 42 -19.41 7.08 -22.50
C LYS A 42 -19.24 7.85 -21.17
N GLN A 43 -18.64 7.24 -20.15
CA GLN A 43 -18.33 7.89 -18.88
C GLN A 43 -17.37 9.08 -19.03
N LEU A 44 -16.55 9.15 -20.08
CA LEU A 44 -15.74 10.33 -20.42
C LEU A 44 -16.57 11.63 -20.40
N ASN A 45 -17.83 11.57 -20.85
CA ASN A 45 -18.74 12.72 -20.91
C ASN A 45 -19.22 13.21 -19.53
N GLY A 46 -19.12 12.38 -18.50
CA GLY A 46 -19.59 12.69 -17.14
C GLY A 46 -18.47 12.98 -16.15
N PHE A 47 -17.21 12.76 -16.52
CA PHE A 47 -16.08 13.00 -15.62
C PHE A 47 -15.74 14.49 -15.58
N THR A 48 -16.06 15.16 -14.46
CA THR A 48 -15.95 16.63 -14.37
C THR A 48 -14.80 17.11 -13.51
N ALA A 49 -14.37 16.35 -12.48
CA ALA A 49 -13.43 16.83 -11.46
C ALA A 49 -13.76 18.26 -10.97
N SER A 50 -15.04 18.64 -10.96
CA SER A 50 -15.49 20.02 -10.79
C SER A 50 -15.30 20.56 -9.36
N LYS A 51 -15.15 19.65 -8.40
CA LYS A 51 -14.84 19.91 -7.00
C LYS A 51 -13.50 19.31 -6.57
N PHE A 52 -12.69 18.82 -7.52
CA PHE A 52 -11.35 18.34 -7.21
C PHE A 52 -10.50 19.50 -6.67
N ASP A 53 -9.99 19.31 -5.47
CA ASP A 53 -9.10 20.22 -4.78
C ASP A 53 -7.86 19.44 -4.32
N ALA A 54 -6.77 19.60 -5.08
CA ALA A 54 -5.50 18.92 -4.82
C ALA A 54 -4.93 19.25 -3.44
N LYS A 55 -5.10 20.49 -2.97
CA LYS A 55 -4.64 20.93 -1.66
C LYS A 55 -5.45 20.25 -0.56
N TYR A 56 -6.77 20.17 -0.72
CA TYR A 56 -7.63 19.43 0.21
C TYR A 56 -7.22 17.96 0.32
N TRP A 57 -7.01 17.28 -0.82
CA TRP A 57 -6.56 15.89 -0.83
C TRP A 57 -5.22 15.74 -0.11
N ALA A 58 -4.23 16.58 -0.44
CA ALA A 58 -2.92 16.52 0.18
C ALA A 58 -2.97 16.78 1.69
N GLU A 59 -3.77 17.75 2.15
CA GLU A 59 -3.98 18.01 3.58
C GLU A 59 -4.64 16.84 4.30
N LEU A 60 -5.64 16.20 3.69
CA LEU A 60 -6.29 15.02 4.26
C LEU A 60 -5.31 13.84 4.38
N ILE A 61 -4.51 13.61 3.33
CA ILE A 61 -3.49 12.56 3.30
C ILE A 61 -2.45 12.82 4.40
N ALA A 62 -1.96 14.05 4.54
CA ALA A 62 -1.03 14.42 5.60
C ALA A 62 -1.64 14.23 6.99
N LYS A 63 -2.91 14.63 7.19
CA LYS A 63 -3.64 14.45 8.45
C LYS A 63 -3.82 12.98 8.83
N SER A 64 -3.87 12.07 7.86
CA SER A 64 -3.92 10.62 8.12
C SER A 64 -2.62 10.05 8.71
N GLY A 65 -1.54 10.81 8.70
CA GLY A 65 -0.20 10.37 9.12
C GLY A 65 0.61 9.71 8.00
N ALA A 66 0.04 9.50 6.81
CA ALA A 66 0.78 8.94 5.69
C ALA A 66 2.05 9.76 5.38
N LYS A 67 3.11 9.08 4.92
CA LYS A 67 4.37 9.73 4.52
C LYS A 67 4.57 9.76 3.00
N TYR A 68 3.69 9.10 2.25
CA TYR A 68 3.68 9.04 0.80
C TYR A 68 2.26 8.80 0.28
N SER A 69 2.03 9.09 -0.99
CA SER A 69 0.77 8.75 -1.65
C SER A 69 1.00 8.32 -3.09
N VAL A 70 0.14 7.44 -3.59
CA VAL A 70 0.20 6.87 -4.94
C VAL A 70 -1.13 7.17 -5.65
N LEU A 71 -1.08 7.82 -6.81
CA LEU A 71 -2.27 8.11 -7.62
C LEU A 71 -2.21 7.39 -8.96
N THR A 72 -3.34 6.85 -9.40
CA THR A 72 -3.52 6.26 -10.73
C THR A 72 -3.31 7.30 -11.84
N THR A 73 -2.12 7.34 -12.44
CA THR A 73 -1.88 8.18 -13.63
C THR A 73 -2.65 7.69 -14.84
N LYS A 74 -2.78 6.37 -14.98
CA LYS A 74 -3.54 5.66 -16.00
C LYS A 74 -3.84 4.24 -15.51
N HIS A 75 -5.10 3.81 -15.56
CA HIS A 75 -5.51 2.42 -15.27
C HIS A 75 -5.58 1.59 -16.56
N HIS A 76 -5.99 0.33 -16.50
CA HIS A 76 -6.04 -0.58 -17.66
C HIS A 76 -6.94 -0.08 -18.81
N ASP A 77 -7.87 0.84 -18.54
CA ASP A 77 -8.73 1.47 -19.55
C ASP A 77 -8.00 2.48 -20.44
N GLY A 78 -6.74 2.80 -20.15
CA GLY A 78 -5.91 3.66 -20.97
C GLY A 78 -6.21 5.16 -20.84
N VAL A 79 -7.17 5.58 -19.98
CA VAL A 79 -7.51 6.99 -19.81
C VAL A 79 -6.50 7.66 -18.89
N ALA A 80 -5.66 8.52 -19.44
CA ALA A 80 -4.66 9.25 -18.68
C ALA A 80 -5.29 10.37 -17.84
N LEU A 81 -4.90 10.48 -16.56
CA LEU A 81 -5.23 11.60 -15.66
C LEU A 81 -4.36 12.85 -15.90
N PHE A 82 -3.46 12.80 -16.87
CA PHE A 82 -2.47 13.84 -17.19
C PHE A 82 -2.50 14.22 -18.68
N ASP A 83 -1.90 15.35 -19.05
CA ASP A 83 -1.92 15.85 -20.43
C ASP A 83 -0.86 15.18 -21.33
N THR A 84 -1.04 13.89 -21.61
CA THR A 84 -0.11 13.16 -22.47
C THR A 84 -0.13 13.64 -23.92
N LYS A 85 1.03 13.78 -24.56
CA LYS A 85 1.15 14.11 -25.99
C LYS A 85 0.96 12.89 -26.92
N PHE A 86 0.94 11.69 -26.35
CA PHE A 86 0.97 10.44 -27.12
C PHE A 86 -0.40 9.79 -27.32
N SER A 87 -1.47 10.35 -26.75
CA SER A 87 -2.85 9.91 -26.95
C SER A 87 -3.83 11.07 -26.75
N ASP A 88 -5.00 10.98 -27.39
CA ASP A 88 -6.14 11.86 -27.13
C ASP A 88 -7.05 11.33 -26.00
N LEU A 89 -6.81 10.09 -25.54
CA LEU A 89 -7.53 9.47 -24.44
C LEU A 89 -6.97 9.91 -23.08
N SER A 90 -7.25 11.16 -22.72
CA SER A 90 -6.92 11.74 -21.41
C SER A 90 -8.07 12.56 -20.85
N VAL A 91 -8.11 12.76 -19.53
CA VAL A 91 -9.12 13.61 -18.90
C VAL A 91 -9.00 15.07 -19.36
N MET A 92 -7.80 15.51 -19.74
CA MET A 92 -7.55 16.83 -20.30
C MET A 92 -8.25 17.06 -21.65
N LYS A 93 -8.22 16.06 -22.53
CA LYS A 93 -8.67 16.19 -23.92
C LYS A 93 -10.08 15.64 -24.16
N ALA A 94 -10.46 14.59 -23.45
CA ALA A 94 -11.64 13.79 -23.72
C ALA A 94 -12.78 13.96 -22.71
N THR A 95 -12.62 14.80 -21.67
CA THR A 95 -13.65 14.96 -20.62
C THR A 95 -13.99 16.43 -20.34
N PRO A 96 -15.14 16.72 -19.70
CA PRO A 96 -15.44 18.06 -19.19
C PRO A 96 -14.41 18.59 -18.18
N ALA A 97 -13.65 17.72 -17.51
CA ALA A 97 -12.69 18.14 -16.49
C ALA A 97 -11.64 19.11 -17.03
N LYS A 98 -11.00 18.80 -18.17
CA LYS A 98 -9.97 19.64 -18.80
C LYS A 98 -8.91 20.14 -17.80
N ARG A 99 -8.53 19.26 -16.86
CA ARG A 99 -7.55 19.51 -15.80
C ARG A 99 -6.47 18.44 -15.79
N ASP A 100 -5.24 18.88 -15.56
CA ASP A 100 -4.09 17.99 -15.39
C ASP A 100 -4.03 17.59 -13.91
N ILE A 101 -4.75 16.52 -13.59
CA ILE A 101 -4.96 16.09 -12.20
C ILE A 101 -3.63 15.67 -11.57
N ILE A 102 -2.75 15.02 -12.33
CA ILE A 102 -1.44 14.55 -11.84
C ILE A 102 -0.54 15.72 -11.49
N LYS A 103 -0.53 16.78 -12.31
CA LYS A 103 0.24 17.99 -12.01
C LYS A 103 -0.23 18.65 -10.72
N GLU A 104 -1.52 18.99 -10.65
CA GLU A 104 -2.09 19.67 -9.48
C GLU A 104 -1.90 18.85 -8.20
N TRP A 105 -2.13 17.53 -8.26
CA TRP A 105 -1.97 16.63 -7.12
C TRP A 105 -0.52 16.48 -6.67
N SER A 106 0.41 16.21 -7.60
CA SER A 106 1.81 15.96 -7.24
C SER A 106 2.50 17.19 -6.64
N GLU A 107 2.14 18.39 -7.12
CA GLU A 107 2.58 19.66 -6.51
C GLU A 107 2.05 19.78 -5.07
N ALA A 108 0.76 19.57 -4.84
CA ALA A 108 0.15 19.66 -3.52
C ALA A 108 0.71 18.62 -2.52
N ILE A 109 0.98 17.38 -2.96
CA ILE A 109 1.58 16.33 -2.13
C ILE A 109 3.00 16.74 -1.68
N ARG A 110 3.82 17.28 -2.59
CA ARG A 110 5.15 17.77 -2.24
C ARG A 110 5.11 18.97 -1.30
N ASP A 111 4.14 19.87 -1.46
CA ASP A 111 3.95 21.02 -0.56
C ASP A 111 3.62 20.59 0.88
N GLN A 112 3.05 19.41 1.07
CA GLN A 112 2.84 18.78 2.39
C GLN A 112 4.08 18.01 2.90
N GLY A 113 5.18 18.01 2.15
CA GLY A 113 6.40 17.26 2.49
C GLY A 113 6.28 15.74 2.32
N LEU A 114 5.26 15.28 1.59
CA LEU A 114 5.01 13.86 1.34
C LEU A 114 5.75 13.39 0.08
N ARG A 115 6.07 12.10 0.05
CA ARG A 115 6.67 11.47 -1.14
C ARG A 115 5.61 11.19 -2.20
N VAL A 116 5.97 11.37 -3.46
CA VAL A 116 5.06 11.21 -4.61
C VAL A 116 5.27 9.84 -5.25
N GLY A 117 4.22 9.06 -5.28
CA GLY A 117 4.13 7.82 -6.05
C GLY A 117 3.18 7.94 -7.22
N MET A 118 3.54 7.33 -8.34
CA MET A 118 2.68 7.26 -9.53
C MET A 118 2.34 5.81 -9.81
N TYR A 119 1.05 5.49 -9.75
CA TYR A 119 0.58 4.23 -10.31
C TYR A 119 0.51 4.36 -11.83
N TYR A 120 0.95 3.33 -12.53
CA TYR A 120 0.86 3.28 -13.99
C TYR A 120 0.57 1.85 -14.43
N SER A 121 -0.49 1.66 -15.21
CA SER A 121 -0.75 0.35 -15.80
C SER A 121 0.11 0.11 -17.05
N LEU A 122 0.83 -1.02 -17.03
CA LEU A 122 1.52 -1.55 -18.22
C LEU A 122 0.51 -2.03 -19.27
N ILE A 123 -0.64 -2.55 -18.82
CA ILE A 123 -1.80 -2.87 -19.64
C ILE A 123 -2.42 -1.59 -20.18
N ASP A 124 -2.85 -1.63 -21.44
CA ASP A 124 -3.74 -0.63 -22.01
C ASP A 124 -4.76 -1.31 -22.93
N TRP A 125 -5.90 -1.70 -22.37
CA TRP A 125 -6.97 -2.40 -23.07
C TRP A 125 -7.72 -1.54 -24.10
N SER A 126 -7.44 -0.23 -24.13
CA SER A 126 -7.97 0.71 -25.12
C SER A 126 -6.99 0.98 -26.27
N HIS A 127 -5.71 0.70 -26.09
CA HIS A 127 -4.72 0.97 -27.12
C HIS A 127 -4.81 -0.08 -28.24
N PRO A 128 -5.01 0.33 -29.51
CA PRO A 128 -5.24 -0.62 -30.59
C PRO A 128 -4.07 -1.57 -30.80
N ASP A 129 -2.82 -1.13 -30.58
CA ASP A 129 -1.64 -1.96 -30.76
C ASP A 129 -1.31 -2.88 -29.56
N TYR A 130 -2.02 -2.77 -28.44
CA TYR A 130 -1.79 -3.63 -27.26
C TYR A 130 -2.12 -5.12 -27.50
N PRO A 131 -3.31 -5.49 -28.03
CA PRO A 131 -3.66 -6.88 -28.34
C PRO A 131 -3.05 -7.34 -29.68
N SER A 132 -1.74 -7.19 -29.85
CA SER A 132 -1.01 -7.55 -31.08
C SER A 132 -0.14 -8.79 -30.96
N VAL A 133 0.13 -9.26 -29.74
CA VAL A 133 0.98 -10.42 -29.45
C VAL A 133 0.38 -11.24 -28.32
N TYR A 134 0.75 -12.52 -28.26
CA TYR A 134 0.39 -13.41 -27.14
C TYR A 134 1.51 -13.45 -26.10
N GLU A 135 1.19 -13.84 -24.87
CA GLU A 135 2.20 -14.08 -23.84
C GLU A 135 3.26 -15.07 -24.34
N LYS A 136 4.55 -14.71 -24.23
CA LYS A 136 5.70 -15.51 -24.71
C LYS A 136 5.63 -15.89 -26.20
N GLY A 137 4.79 -15.21 -26.98
CA GLY A 137 4.58 -15.53 -28.39
C GLY A 137 3.80 -16.82 -28.65
N VAL A 138 3.16 -17.41 -27.63
CA VAL A 138 2.46 -18.70 -27.74
C VAL A 138 0.99 -18.47 -28.09
N VAL A 139 0.59 -18.89 -29.28
CA VAL A 139 -0.81 -18.84 -29.72
C VAL A 139 -1.62 -19.91 -28.95
N PRO A 140 -2.72 -19.56 -28.27
CA PRO A 140 -3.58 -20.54 -27.60
C PRO A 140 -4.24 -21.52 -28.57
N ASP A 141 -4.40 -22.78 -28.15
CA ASP A 141 -5.08 -23.81 -28.95
C ASP A 141 -6.57 -23.50 -29.16
N ASP A 142 -7.21 -22.80 -28.22
CA ASP A 142 -8.61 -22.36 -28.28
C ASP A 142 -8.71 -20.83 -28.26
N LEU A 143 -8.83 -20.23 -29.44
CA LEU A 143 -8.99 -18.79 -29.63
C LEU A 143 -10.33 -18.26 -29.12
N SER A 144 -11.32 -19.11 -28.78
CA SER A 144 -12.59 -18.63 -28.21
C SER A 144 -12.46 -18.12 -26.76
N GLN A 145 -11.36 -18.47 -26.08
CA GLN A 145 -11.07 -18.06 -24.71
C GLN A 145 -10.23 -16.77 -24.62
N VAL A 146 -9.73 -16.27 -25.75
CA VAL A 146 -8.91 -15.06 -25.74
C VAL A 146 -9.78 -13.82 -25.60
N ASN A 147 -9.28 -12.83 -24.88
CA ASN A 147 -9.96 -11.55 -24.74
C ASN A 147 -9.44 -10.57 -25.81
N ARG A 148 -10.37 -10.00 -26.59
CA ARG A 148 -10.06 -9.04 -27.68
C ARG A 148 -9.25 -7.81 -27.22
N TYR A 149 -9.29 -7.48 -25.94
CA TYR A 149 -8.54 -6.35 -25.39
C TYR A 149 -7.11 -6.71 -25.03
N SER A 150 -6.79 -7.98 -24.79
CA SER A 150 -5.47 -8.43 -24.34
C SER A 150 -4.71 -9.22 -25.39
N SER A 151 -5.36 -9.78 -26.41
CA SER A 151 -4.72 -10.65 -27.40
C SER A 151 -5.39 -10.56 -28.78
N PRO A 152 -4.67 -10.88 -29.88
CA PRO A 152 -5.27 -11.04 -31.20
C PRO A 152 -6.38 -12.10 -31.18
N MET A 153 -7.42 -11.93 -32.01
CA MET A 153 -8.55 -12.87 -32.06
C MET A 153 -8.42 -13.92 -33.17
N ASP A 154 -7.47 -13.75 -34.08
CA ASP A 154 -7.31 -14.52 -35.31
C ASP A 154 -6.07 -15.44 -35.30
N GLY A 155 -5.35 -15.52 -34.18
CA GLY A 155 -4.11 -16.30 -34.08
C GLY A 155 -2.88 -15.59 -34.67
N VAL A 156 -3.01 -14.39 -35.24
CA VAL A 156 -1.91 -13.71 -35.93
C VAL A 156 -1.24 -12.69 -35.02
N GLN A 157 0.09 -12.77 -34.89
CA GLN A 157 0.88 -11.82 -34.13
C GLN A 157 1.45 -10.71 -35.02
N ASP A 158 1.55 -9.52 -34.47
CA ASP A 158 2.15 -8.35 -35.11
C ASP A 158 3.17 -7.70 -34.15
N PRO A 159 4.45 -8.12 -34.20
CA PRO A 159 5.50 -7.55 -33.37
C PRO A 159 5.75 -6.07 -33.63
N GLU A 160 5.50 -5.56 -34.84
CA GLU A 160 5.71 -4.14 -35.15
C GLU A 160 4.68 -3.26 -34.43
N ARG A 161 3.43 -3.73 -34.32
CA ARG A 161 2.42 -3.11 -33.46
C ARG A 161 2.86 -3.12 -32.00
N TRP A 162 3.36 -4.26 -31.52
CA TRP A 162 3.85 -4.36 -30.15
C TRP A 162 4.97 -3.36 -29.86
N GLU A 163 5.96 -3.23 -30.76
CA GLU A 163 7.04 -2.24 -30.60
C GLU A 163 6.54 -0.80 -30.57
N ARG A 164 5.51 -0.46 -31.38
CA ARG A 164 4.87 0.86 -31.29
C ARG A 164 4.17 1.07 -29.96
N PHE A 165 3.52 0.05 -29.41
CA PHE A 165 2.92 0.11 -28.09
C PHE A 165 3.97 0.29 -26.98
N LEU A 166 5.10 -0.43 -27.04
CA LEU A 166 6.21 -0.24 -26.11
C LEU A 166 6.76 1.19 -26.19
N ALA A 167 6.95 1.73 -27.38
CA ALA A 167 7.39 3.11 -27.58
C ALA A 167 6.38 4.11 -26.98
N PHE A 168 5.09 3.90 -27.21
CA PHE A 168 4.02 4.68 -26.60
C PHE A 168 4.11 4.66 -25.06
N ASN A 169 4.24 3.48 -24.46
CA ASN A 169 4.32 3.30 -23.02
C ASN A 169 5.57 3.98 -22.42
N CYS A 170 6.74 3.75 -23.01
CA CYS A 170 8.01 4.40 -22.61
C CYS A 170 7.94 5.92 -22.69
N ASN A 171 7.26 6.45 -23.71
CA ASN A 171 7.11 7.88 -23.91
C ASN A 171 6.16 8.51 -22.87
N GLN A 172 5.03 7.87 -22.55
CA GLN A 172 4.13 8.32 -21.49
C GLN A 172 4.81 8.31 -20.12
N LEU A 173 5.55 7.25 -19.79
CA LEU A 173 6.34 7.19 -18.55
C LEU A 173 7.45 8.24 -18.53
N GLY A 174 8.03 8.56 -19.68
CA GLY A 174 8.95 9.70 -19.83
C GLY A 174 8.28 11.02 -19.43
N GLU A 175 7.05 11.29 -19.88
CA GLU A 175 6.28 12.47 -19.45
C GLU A 175 6.04 12.44 -17.93
N VAL A 176 5.55 11.31 -17.39
CA VAL A 176 5.27 11.13 -15.95
C VAL A 176 6.50 11.43 -15.09
N LEU A 177 7.69 11.00 -15.51
CA LEU A 177 8.92 11.14 -14.75
C LEU A 177 9.65 12.47 -14.97
N THR A 178 9.25 13.30 -15.95
CA THR A 178 9.95 14.55 -16.28
C THR A 178 9.10 15.81 -16.12
N GLU A 179 7.79 15.73 -16.29
CA GLU A 179 6.92 16.91 -16.34
C GLU A 179 6.22 17.20 -14.99
N TYR A 180 6.20 16.25 -14.06
CA TYR A 180 5.42 16.32 -12.82
C TYR A 180 6.29 16.42 -11.55
N GLY A 181 7.53 16.89 -11.68
CA GLY A 181 8.49 17.01 -10.57
C GLY A 181 9.10 15.66 -10.15
N GLN A 182 9.71 15.62 -8.97
CA GLN A 182 10.32 14.39 -8.47
C GLN A 182 9.24 13.34 -8.14
N VAL A 183 9.39 12.16 -8.77
CA VAL A 183 8.63 10.94 -8.46
C VAL A 183 9.55 10.01 -7.65
N ASP A 184 9.10 9.60 -6.47
CA ASP A 184 9.85 8.76 -5.54
C ASP A 184 9.52 7.26 -5.71
N LEU A 185 8.33 6.95 -6.21
CA LEU A 185 7.80 5.58 -6.34
C LEU A 185 7.03 5.40 -7.65
N LEU A 186 7.34 4.36 -8.43
CA LEU A 186 6.48 3.85 -9.50
C LEU A 186 5.79 2.57 -9.04
N TRP A 187 4.46 2.59 -9.06
CA TRP A 187 3.63 1.45 -8.74
C TRP A 187 3.04 0.89 -10.04
N PHE A 188 3.71 -0.10 -10.63
CA PHE A 188 3.22 -0.74 -11.85
C PHE A 188 2.11 -1.72 -11.57
N ASP A 189 1.30 -1.95 -12.60
CA ASP A 189 0.28 -2.98 -12.60
C ASP A 189 0.03 -3.54 -14.00
N GLY A 190 -0.52 -4.75 -14.10
CA GLY A 190 -0.79 -5.38 -15.39
C GLY A 190 0.43 -6.06 -16.03
N ASP A 191 1.42 -6.46 -15.24
CA ASP A 191 2.61 -7.12 -15.77
C ASP A 191 2.37 -8.56 -16.22
N TRP A 192 1.26 -9.18 -15.80
CA TRP A 192 0.94 -10.61 -15.98
C TRP A 192 0.56 -11.04 -17.41
N GLU A 193 0.19 -10.12 -18.31
CA GLU A 193 -0.26 -10.50 -19.67
C GLU A 193 0.90 -10.67 -20.66
N ARG A 194 2.13 -10.29 -20.30
CA ARG A 194 3.32 -10.39 -21.15
C ARG A 194 4.54 -10.81 -20.34
N SER A 195 5.49 -11.47 -21.00
CA SER A 195 6.73 -11.88 -20.34
C SER A 195 7.66 -10.68 -20.06
N ALA A 196 8.64 -10.88 -19.17
CA ALA A 196 9.68 -9.88 -18.92
C ALA A 196 10.41 -9.43 -20.20
N GLU A 197 10.68 -10.38 -21.11
CA GLU A 197 11.32 -10.11 -22.41
C GLU A 197 10.44 -9.22 -23.29
N GLN A 198 9.13 -9.49 -23.35
CA GLN A 198 8.19 -8.68 -24.12
C GLN A 198 8.05 -7.26 -23.56
N TRP A 199 8.22 -7.07 -22.26
CA TRP A 199 8.29 -5.74 -21.64
C TRP A 199 9.65 -5.05 -21.80
N GLY A 200 10.63 -5.67 -22.47
CA GLY A 200 11.96 -5.10 -22.69
C GLY A 200 12.83 -5.06 -21.43
N LEU A 201 12.61 -5.95 -20.46
CA LEU A 201 13.39 -5.99 -19.22
C LEU A 201 14.72 -6.74 -19.42
N PRO A 202 15.83 -6.31 -18.77
CA PRO A 202 15.93 -5.23 -17.77
C PRO A 202 16.05 -3.81 -18.35
N ALA A 203 16.28 -3.63 -19.65
CA ALA A 203 16.58 -2.31 -20.24
C ALA A 203 15.49 -1.26 -19.96
N PHE A 204 14.23 -1.67 -19.91
CA PHE A 204 13.13 -0.80 -19.53
C PHE A 204 13.26 -0.28 -18.09
N LYS A 205 13.67 -1.11 -17.12
CA LYS A 205 13.96 -0.66 -15.75
C LYS A 205 15.12 0.33 -15.73
N ASP A 206 16.18 0.06 -16.49
CA ASP A 206 17.33 0.97 -16.57
C ASP A 206 16.95 2.34 -17.14
N TYR A 207 16.08 2.37 -18.16
CA TYR A 207 15.49 3.60 -18.69
C TYR A 207 14.74 4.38 -17.59
N LEU A 208 13.85 3.74 -16.83
CA LEU A 208 13.11 4.41 -15.76
C LEU A 208 14.05 4.96 -14.67
N LYS A 209 15.06 4.18 -14.29
CA LYS A 209 16.07 4.59 -13.29
C LYS A 209 17.02 5.69 -13.79
N SER A 210 17.10 5.92 -15.10
CA SER A 210 17.91 7.01 -15.66
C SER A 210 17.35 8.40 -15.31
N PHE A 211 16.05 8.51 -15.05
CA PHE A 211 15.40 9.76 -14.62
C PHE A 211 15.61 10.05 -13.13
N ASN A 212 15.59 9.01 -12.31
CA ASN A 212 15.84 9.08 -10.87
C ASN A 212 16.49 7.76 -10.40
N PRO A 213 17.81 7.75 -10.09
CA PRO A 213 18.49 6.54 -9.62
C PRO A 213 17.94 5.97 -8.31
N ASP A 214 17.30 6.82 -7.51
CA ASP A 214 16.69 6.48 -6.23
C ASP A 214 15.22 6.04 -6.34
N LEU A 215 14.65 6.05 -7.55
CA LEU A 215 13.29 5.61 -7.82
C LEU A 215 13.05 4.18 -7.32
N ILE A 216 11.98 4.02 -6.55
CA ILE A 216 11.52 2.71 -6.08
C ILE A 216 10.47 2.20 -7.07
N ILE A 217 10.55 0.91 -7.42
CA ILE A 217 9.60 0.25 -8.32
C ILE A 217 9.02 -0.98 -7.63
N ASN A 218 7.70 -1.16 -7.67
CA ASN A 218 7.03 -2.30 -7.04
C ASN A 218 7.30 -3.66 -7.74
N SER A 219 6.88 -4.77 -7.13
CA SER A 219 7.12 -6.12 -7.66
C SER A 219 6.45 -6.46 -8.99
N ARG A 220 5.47 -5.66 -9.45
CA ARG A 220 4.70 -5.89 -10.68
C ARG A 220 5.46 -5.41 -11.92
N LEU A 221 6.66 -5.94 -12.06
CA LEU A 221 7.56 -5.74 -13.20
C LEU A 221 8.29 -7.04 -13.50
N GLN A 222 7.55 -8.17 -13.55
CA GLN A 222 8.02 -9.50 -13.93
C GLN A 222 9.33 -9.95 -13.24
N GLY A 223 9.43 -9.73 -11.92
CA GLY A 223 10.59 -10.12 -11.12
C GLY A 223 11.70 -9.06 -11.01
N TYR A 224 11.55 -7.91 -11.67
CA TYR A 224 12.51 -6.81 -11.62
C TYR A 224 12.14 -5.70 -10.62
N GLY A 225 11.10 -5.88 -9.80
CA GLY A 225 10.73 -4.91 -8.76
C GLY A 225 11.63 -4.92 -7.52
N ASP A 226 11.56 -3.85 -6.72
CA ASP A 226 12.41 -3.61 -5.54
C ASP A 226 11.78 -4.10 -4.21
N TYR A 227 10.46 -4.33 -4.18
CA TYR A 227 9.73 -4.77 -2.99
C TYR A 227 8.48 -5.59 -3.36
N LYS A 228 7.96 -6.39 -2.42
CA LYS A 228 6.77 -7.24 -2.63
C LYS A 228 5.46 -6.48 -2.38
N THR A 229 4.42 -6.78 -3.15
CA THR A 229 3.09 -6.15 -3.04
C THR A 229 1.96 -7.15 -2.77
N PRO A 230 1.84 -7.76 -1.57
CA PRO A 230 0.63 -8.48 -1.21
C PRO A 230 -0.59 -7.54 -1.29
N GLU A 231 -1.67 -8.05 -1.90
CA GLU A 231 -2.87 -7.26 -2.19
C GLU A 231 -4.09 -7.86 -1.46
N GLN A 232 -4.88 -7.02 -0.78
CA GLN A 232 -6.14 -7.32 -0.07
C GLN A 232 -6.04 -8.32 1.09
N GLY A 233 -5.22 -9.38 0.99
CA GLY A 233 -4.91 -10.33 2.05
C GLY A 233 -3.65 -9.96 2.80
N LEU A 234 -3.77 -9.64 4.09
CA LEU A 234 -2.63 -9.41 4.94
C LEU A 234 -1.81 -10.71 5.09
N PRO A 235 -0.47 -10.68 4.95
CA PRO A 235 0.34 -11.88 5.10
C PRO A 235 0.21 -12.50 6.50
N ILE A 236 0.21 -13.83 6.57
CA ILE A 236 0.32 -14.57 7.85
C ILE A 236 1.78 -14.72 8.28
N THR A 237 2.66 -14.84 7.29
CA THR A 237 4.10 -14.89 7.48
C THR A 237 4.71 -13.71 6.74
N ARG A 238 5.70 -13.06 7.36
CA ARG A 238 6.45 -11.96 6.78
C ARG A 238 6.98 -12.31 5.37
N PRO A 239 6.67 -11.51 4.34
CA PRO A 239 7.31 -11.64 3.03
C PRO A 239 8.83 -11.41 3.10
N GLU A 240 9.58 -12.07 2.21
CA GLU A 240 11.03 -11.85 2.10
C GLU A 240 11.33 -10.44 1.56
N GLY A 241 12.23 -9.72 2.24
CA GLY A 241 12.67 -8.38 1.86
C GLY A 241 11.66 -7.28 2.23
N PRO A 242 11.82 -6.07 1.67
CA PRO A 242 10.84 -4.99 1.81
C PRO A 242 9.51 -5.36 1.14
N TRP A 243 8.40 -4.93 1.72
CA TRP A 243 7.07 -5.21 1.21
C TRP A 243 6.05 -4.15 1.62
N GLU A 244 4.99 -4.05 0.84
CA GLU A 244 3.89 -3.09 1.00
C GLU A 244 2.57 -3.80 0.76
N PHE A 245 1.69 -3.76 1.75
CA PHE A 245 0.36 -4.32 1.69
C PHE A 245 -0.62 -3.26 1.19
N CYS A 246 -1.15 -3.44 -0.02
CA CYS A 246 -2.21 -2.58 -0.53
C CYS A 246 -3.59 -3.16 -0.18
N THR A 247 -4.48 -2.31 0.33
CA THR A 247 -5.84 -2.70 0.73
C THR A 247 -6.81 -1.54 0.60
N THR A 248 -8.08 -1.85 0.36
CA THR A 248 -9.17 -0.89 0.22
C THR A 248 -9.88 -0.64 1.55
N ILE A 249 -10.49 0.53 1.72
CA ILE A 249 -11.37 0.79 2.87
C ILE A 249 -12.66 -0.05 2.77
N ASN A 250 -13.23 -0.17 1.57
CA ASN A 250 -14.42 -0.98 1.29
C ASN A 250 -14.03 -2.24 0.48
N THR A 251 -14.80 -2.65 -0.53
CA THR A 251 -14.47 -3.80 -1.40
C THR A 251 -14.04 -3.43 -2.82
N SER A 252 -13.88 -2.13 -3.10
CA SER A 252 -13.60 -1.60 -4.44
C SER A 252 -12.39 -0.66 -4.39
N TRP A 253 -11.58 -0.62 -5.44
CA TRP A 253 -10.49 0.37 -5.55
C TRP A 253 -11.06 1.71 -6.03
N GLY A 254 -11.72 1.72 -7.20
CA GLY A 254 -12.48 2.88 -7.65
C GLY A 254 -13.74 3.13 -6.82
N TYR A 255 -14.29 4.34 -6.91
CA TYR A 255 -15.59 4.66 -6.32
C TYR A 255 -16.69 3.80 -6.96
N VAL A 256 -17.44 3.07 -6.13
CA VAL A 256 -18.58 2.24 -6.56
C VAL A 256 -19.81 2.61 -5.73
N HIS A 257 -20.86 3.10 -6.40
CA HIS A 257 -22.04 3.71 -5.74
C HIS A 257 -22.75 2.73 -4.79
N THR A 258 -22.74 1.45 -5.14
CA THR A 258 -23.43 0.38 -4.42
C THR A 258 -22.56 -0.32 -3.38
N ASP A 259 -21.26 0.02 -3.31
CA ASP A 259 -20.38 -0.55 -2.30
C ASP A 259 -20.56 0.21 -0.98
N HIS A 260 -21.13 -0.48 0.00
CA HIS A 260 -21.34 0.01 1.35
C HIS A 260 -20.63 -0.84 2.39
N ASN A 261 -19.79 -1.80 1.97
CA ASN A 261 -19.10 -2.72 2.86
C ASN A 261 -17.77 -2.12 3.35
N TYR A 262 -17.89 -1.01 4.09
CA TYR A 262 -16.75 -0.29 4.66
C TYR A 262 -16.21 -1.03 5.89
N LYS A 263 -14.91 -1.27 5.91
CA LYS A 263 -14.20 -1.72 7.11
C LYS A 263 -14.22 -0.59 8.14
N SER A 264 -14.35 -0.95 9.41
CA SER A 264 -14.34 0.01 10.53
C SER A 264 -12.94 0.55 10.79
N LEU A 265 -12.86 1.69 11.50
CA LEU A 265 -11.58 2.28 11.93
C LEU A 265 -10.74 1.28 12.76
N ASN A 266 -11.37 0.51 13.65
CA ASN A 266 -10.67 -0.50 14.44
C ASN A 266 -10.09 -1.64 13.60
N GLN A 267 -10.79 -2.06 12.54
CA GLN A 267 -10.23 -3.04 11.60
C GLN A 267 -9.03 -2.46 10.87
N MET A 268 -9.10 -1.20 10.45
CA MET A 268 -7.99 -0.50 9.78
C MET A 268 -6.75 -0.38 10.67
N ILE A 269 -6.92 0.07 11.92
CA ILE A 269 -5.80 0.21 12.86
C ILE A 269 -5.17 -1.16 13.16
N ARG A 270 -5.97 -2.22 13.35
CA ARG A 270 -5.42 -3.57 13.58
C ARG A 270 -4.66 -4.09 12.37
N MET A 271 -5.21 -3.94 11.16
CA MET A 271 -4.50 -4.32 9.91
C MET A 271 -3.19 -3.55 9.75
N PHE A 272 -3.19 -2.25 10.09
CA PHE A 272 -1.98 -1.44 10.10
C PHE A 272 -0.94 -1.94 11.11
N CYS A 273 -1.35 -2.20 12.35
CA CYS A 273 -0.48 -2.73 13.40
C CYS A 273 0.12 -4.08 13.02
N ASP A 274 -0.67 -5.02 12.50
CA ASP A 274 -0.18 -6.32 12.06
C ASP A 274 0.81 -6.19 10.89
N CYS A 275 0.53 -5.28 9.94
CA CYS A 275 1.42 -4.99 8.82
C CYS A 275 2.80 -4.50 9.28
N ILE A 276 2.83 -3.46 10.12
CA ILE A 276 4.10 -2.89 10.60
C ILE A 276 4.80 -3.82 11.59
N SER A 277 4.06 -4.71 12.28
CA SER A 277 4.64 -5.73 13.15
C SER A 277 5.53 -6.72 12.40
N MET A 278 5.20 -6.99 11.13
CA MET A 278 6.00 -7.78 10.20
C MET A 278 6.96 -6.93 9.36
N GLY A 279 7.20 -5.68 9.77
CA GLY A 279 8.14 -4.74 9.13
C GLY A 279 7.71 -4.23 7.75
N GLY A 280 6.42 -4.32 7.41
CA GLY A 280 5.88 -3.85 6.13
C GLY A 280 5.42 -2.40 6.15
N ASN A 281 5.00 -1.95 4.98
CA ASN A 281 4.21 -0.73 4.79
C ASN A 281 2.76 -1.10 4.46
N MET A 282 1.79 -0.32 4.93
CA MET A 282 0.42 -0.37 4.44
C MET A 282 0.20 0.76 3.44
N LEU A 283 -0.37 0.43 2.28
CA LEU A 283 -0.84 1.36 1.28
C LEU A 283 -2.37 1.30 1.25
N LEU A 284 -3.02 2.25 1.94
CA LEU A 284 -4.46 2.27 2.15
C LEU A 284 -5.15 3.05 1.04
N ASP A 285 -6.09 2.42 0.35
CA ASP A 285 -6.77 3.01 -0.80
C ASP A 285 -8.02 3.83 -0.46
N ILE A 286 -8.19 4.92 -1.21
CA ILE A 286 -9.42 5.70 -1.34
C ILE A 286 -9.85 5.77 -2.81
N GLY A 287 -11.17 5.78 -3.03
CA GLY A 287 -11.80 5.94 -4.33
C GLY A 287 -12.66 7.21 -4.34
N PRO A 288 -12.14 8.35 -4.86
CA PRO A 288 -12.88 9.59 -4.97
C PRO A 288 -14.03 9.53 -6.00
N MET A 289 -15.08 10.32 -5.77
CA MET A 289 -16.21 10.53 -6.69
C MET A 289 -15.76 11.26 -7.96
N GLU A 290 -16.52 11.15 -9.05
CA GLU A 290 -16.21 11.70 -10.36
C GLU A 290 -16.02 13.23 -10.39
N ASP A 291 -16.65 13.95 -9.46
CA ASP A 291 -16.47 15.38 -9.29
C ASP A 291 -15.20 15.75 -8.49
N GLY A 292 -14.49 14.77 -7.93
CA GLY A 292 -13.26 14.94 -7.16
C GLY A 292 -13.46 15.04 -5.65
N THR A 293 -14.69 14.91 -5.16
CA THR A 293 -14.93 14.82 -3.71
C THR A 293 -14.63 13.42 -3.16
N ILE A 294 -14.20 13.36 -1.90
CA ILE A 294 -13.93 12.10 -1.20
C ILE A 294 -15.18 11.74 -0.40
N ASP A 295 -15.55 10.46 -0.40
CA ASP A 295 -16.68 9.98 0.41
C ASP A 295 -16.41 10.26 1.90
N PRO A 296 -17.34 10.90 2.63
CA PRO A 296 -17.15 11.24 4.04
C PRO A 296 -16.79 10.03 4.94
N ARG A 297 -17.17 8.81 4.53
CA ARG A 297 -16.80 7.58 5.24
C ARG A 297 -15.31 7.24 5.08
N GLN A 298 -14.76 7.46 3.89
CA GLN A 298 -13.32 7.29 3.62
C GLN A 298 -12.53 8.37 4.37
N GLU A 299 -13.01 9.61 4.33
CA GLU A 299 -12.40 10.72 5.08
C GLU A 299 -12.36 10.46 6.59
N ALA A 300 -13.47 9.97 7.18
CA ALA A 300 -13.52 9.65 8.60
C ALA A 300 -12.51 8.56 9.01
N ILE A 301 -12.27 7.57 8.14
CA ILE A 301 -11.24 6.54 8.36
C ILE A 301 -9.84 7.16 8.34
N LEU A 302 -9.53 8.01 7.35
CA LEU A 302 -8.23 8.66 7.24
C LEU A 302 -7.95 9.56 8.44
N LEU A 303 -8.92 10.39 8.84
CA LEU A 303 -8.79 11.27 10.01
C LEU A 303 -8.66 10.45 11.29
N GLY A 304 -9.50 9.44 11.50
CA GLY A 304 -9.43 8.58 12.68
C GLY A 304 -8.12 7.80 12.79
N LEU A 305 -7.57 7.33 11.65
CA LEU A 305 -6.25 6.70 11.63
C LEU A 305 -5.17 7.71 12.02
N GLY A 306 -5.22 8.91 11.46
CA GLY A 306 -4.30 10.00 11.80
C GLY A 306 -4.36 10.40 13.27
N ASP A 307 -5.56 10.47 13.86
CA ASP A 307 -5.76 10.77 15.28
C ASP A 307 -5.07 9.73 16.17
N TRP A 308 -5.26 8.44 15.86
CA TRP A 308 -4.60 7.34 16.57
C TRP A 308 -3.08 7.35 16.37
N ILE A 309 -2.60 7.62 15.17
CA ILE A 309 -1.17 7.67 14.86
C ILE A 309 -0.48 8.77 15.66
N ARG A 310 -1.06 9.97 15.76
CA ARG A 310 -0.42 11.10 16.45
C ARG A 310 -0.14 10.85 17.93
N THR A 311 -0.95 10.02 18.59
CA THR A 311 -0.74 9.65 20.00
C THR A 311 0.20 8.44 20.17
N HIS A 312 0.62 7.81 19.07
CA HIS A 312 1.44 6.59 19.08
C HIS A 312 2.62 6.63 18.10
N GLU A 313 3.00 7.82 17.63
CA GLU A 313 3.92 8.01 16.49
C GLU A 313 5.26 7.27 16.66
N GLU A 314 5.79 7.28 17.89
CA GLU A 314 7.07 6.66 18.27
C GLU A 314 7.10 5.14 18.01
N ALA A 315 5.95 4.47 18.08
CA ALA A 315 5.82 3.03 17.84
C ALA A 315 5.67 2.68 16.35
N ILE A 316 5.55 3.68 15.48
CA ILE A 316 5.21 3.50 14.06
C ILE A 316 6.40 3.85 13.19
N TYR A 317 6.75 5.13 13.08
CA TYR A 317 7.71 5.56 12.06
C TYR A 317 9.14 5.24 12.46
N GLY A 318 9.92 4.77 11.49
CA GLY A 318 11.31 4.36 11.70
C GLY A 318 11.51 3.09 12.53
N THR A 319 10.44 2.47 13.06
CA THR A 319 10.52 1.21 13.77
C THR A 319 10.80 0.04 12.82
N GLN A 320 11.23 -1.09 13.38
CA GLN A 320 11.50 -2.33 12.66
C GLN A 320 10.47 -3.41 13.02
N GLU A 321 10.58 -4.57 12.36
CA GLU A 321 9.81 -5.77 12.72
C GLU A 321 9.87 -6.01 14.24
N GLY A 322 8.74 -6.37 14.82
CA GLY A 322 8.62 -6.69 16.23
C GLY A 322 9.08 -8.10 16.59
N ILE A 323 8.71 -8.52 17.79
CA ILE A 323 8.91 -9.89 18.25
C ILE A 323 7.87 -10.83 17.66
N MET A 324 8.24 -12.10 17.50
CA MET A 324 7.34 -13.13 16.98
C MET A 324 6.08 -13.29 17.85
N THR A 325 4.95 -13.62 17.23
CA THR A 325 3.65 -13.83 17.90
C THR A 325 3.66 -14.93 18.98
N ARG A 326 4.65 -15.83 18.97
CA ARG A 326 4.86 -16.85 20.02
C ARG A 326 5.27 -16.24 21.37
N TYR A 327 5.90 -15.06 21.34
CA TYR A 327 6.33 -14.33 22.54
C TYR A 327 5.22 -13.45 23.09
N TYR A 328 4.43 -12.84 22.20
CA TYR A 328 3.32 -11.98 22.51
C TYR A 328 2.22 -12.16 21.46
N LEU A 329 0.98 -12.42 21.88
CA LEU A 329 -0.11 -12.77 20.94
C LEU A 329 -0.69 -11.56 20.18
N GLY A 330 -0.32 -10.33 20.55
CA GLY A 330 -0.61 -9.12 19.77
C GLY A 330 0.51 -8.75 18.80
N GLY A 331 0.38 -7.60 18.15
CA GLY A 331 1.43 -7.04 17.30
C GLY A 331 2.51 -6.32 18.11
N SER A 332 3.68 -6.08 17.52
CA SER A 332 4.71 -5.28 18.14
C SER A 332 5.67 -4.66 17.14
N THR A 333 6.38 -3.61 17.52
CA THR A 333 7.51 -3.05 16.75
C THR A 333 8.70 -2.79 17.66
N LEU A 334 9.88 -2.67 17.07
CA LEU A 334 11.12 -2.34 17.78
C LEU A 334 11.69 -1.00 17.32
N SER A 335 12.24 -0.22 18.26
CA SER A 335 13.04 0.95 17.90
C SER A 335 14.28 0.53 17.07
N PRO A 336 14.89 1.46 16.31
CA PRO A 336 16.07 1.14 15.49
C PRO A 336 17.24 0.51 16.26
N ASP A 337 17.45 0.96 17.50
CA ASP A 337 18.47 0.46 18.43
C ASP A 337 18.00 -0.75 19.25
N LYS A 338 16.76 -1.21 19.05
CA LYS A 338 16.13 -2.34 19.74
C LYS A 338 16.10 -2.22 21.28
N LYS A 339 16.23 -1.00 21.80
CA LYS A 339 16.13 -0.71 23.25
C LYS A 339 14.71 -0.36 23.68
N ASN A 340 13.78 -0.21 22.74
CA ASN A 340 12.37 -0.03 23.01
C ASN A 340 11.54 -1.06 22.25
N LEU A 341 10.66 -1.76 22.96
CA LEU A 341 9.65 -2.65 22.42
C LEU A 341 8.28 -2.01 22.57
N TYR A 342 7.56 -1.88 21.47
CA TYR A 342 6.19 -1.38 21.46
C TYR A 342 5.23 -2.54 21.29
N LEU A 343 4.32 -2.76 22.25
CA LEU A 343 3.29 -3.80 22.18
C LEU A 343 1.95 -3.19 21.76
N PHE A 344 1.33 -3.74 20.73
CA PHE A 344 -0.02 -3.38 20.29
C PHE A 344 -1.06 -4.27 20.98
N VAL A 345 -1.73 -3.71 21.98
CA VAL A 345 -2.77 -4.36 22.77
C VAL A 345 -4.13 -4.11 22.12
N TYR A 346 -4.61 -5.11 21.39
CA TYR A 346 -5.82 -5.01 20.57
C TYR A 346 -7.12 -5.06 21.36
N ASP A 347 -7.14 -5.83 22.45
CA ASP A 347 -8.35 -6.15 23.21
C ASP A 347 -8.07 -6.00 24.71
N THR A 348 -9.12 -5.73 25.49
CA THR A 348 -9.02 -5.67 26.95
C THR A 348 -8.55 -7.03 27.50
N PRO A 349 -7.41 -7.09 28.19
CA PRO A 349 -6.92 -8.31 28.81
C PRO A 349 -7.92 -8.83 29.85
N ARG A 350 -8.07 -10.16 29.96
CA ARG A 350 -8.91 -10.74 31.03
C ARG A 350 -8.31 -10.59 32.42
N GLU A 351 -6.99 -10.41 32.49
CA GLU A 351 -6.24 -10.19 33.73
C GLU A 351 -5.07 -9.24 33.41
N ASN A 352 -3.89 -9.78 33.08
CA ASN A 352 -2.70 -9.02 32.75
C ASN A 352 -2.21 -9.32 31.32
N ILE A 353 -1.36 -8.45 30.77
CA ILE A 353 -0.70 -8.71 29.49
C ILE A 353 0.47 -9.67 29.70
N CYS A 354 0.47 -10.79 28.98
CA CYS A 354 1.50 -11.81 29.08
C CYS A 354 2.56 -11.64 27.98
N LEU A 355 3.82 -11.48 28.40
CA LEU A 355 5.00 -11.45 27.53
C LEU A 355 5.96 -12.57 27.94
N LYS A 356 6.32 -13.42 26.97
CA LYS A 356 7.15 -14.62 27.19
C LYS A 356 8.54 -14.42 26.61
N GLY A 357 9.52 -15.09 27.20
CA GLY A 357 10.86 -15.21 26.63
C GLY A 357 11.71 -13.95 26.70
N LEU A 358 11.30 -12.92 27.44
CA LEU A 358 12.08 -11.70 27.58
C LEU A 358 13.29 -11.94 28.51
N CYS A 359 14.51 -11.80 28.00
CA CYS A 359 15.73 -12.02 28.77
C CYS A 359 16.18 -10.77 29.55
N ASN A 360 15.93 -9.58 29.01
CA ASN A 360 16.40 -8.33 29.58
C ASN A 360 15.50 -7.85 30.74
N PRO A 361 16.07 -7.21 31.78
CA PRO A 361 15.26 -6.50 32.76
C PRO A 361 14.57 -5.29 32.11
N ILE A 362 13.27 -5.14 32.38
CA ILE A 362 12.51 -3.96 31.95
C ILE A 362 12.86 -2.80 32.87
N THR A 363 13.29 -1.68 32.29
CA THR A 363 13.57 -0.44 33.05
C THR A 363 12.30 0.36 33.30
N LYS A 364 11.40 0.42 32.31
CA LYS A 364 10.14 1.15 32.39
C LYS A 364 9.08 0.60 31.44
N ILE A 365 7.82 0.70 31.84
CA ILE A 365 6.65 0.41 30.99
C ILE A 365 5.75 1.63 30.98
N THR A 366 5.44 2.16 29.80
CA THR A 366 4.60 3.36 29.64
C THR A 366 3.44 3.09 28.67
N VAL A 367 2.22 3.46 29.06
CA VAL A 367 1.09 3.58 28.13
C VAL A 367 1.30 4.82 27.26
N LEU A 368 1.55 4.63 25.97
CA LEU A 368 2.13 5.68 25.14
C LEU A 368 1.21 6.91 24.98
N HIS A 369 -0.10 6.72 24.84
CA HIS A 369 -1.04 7.84 24.66
C HIS A 369 -1.24 8.69 25.92
N SER A 370 -1.09 8.12 27.13
CA SER A 370 -1.39 8.81 28.40
C SER A 370 -0.14 9.15 29.21
N GLY A 371 1.00 8.53 28.88
CA GLY A 371 2.24 8.62 29.67
C GLY A 371 2.17 7.87 31.01
N LYS A 372 1.10 7.10 31.26
CA LYS A 372 0.92 6.34 32.50
C LYS A 372 1.98 5.24 32.59
N GLU A 373 2.74 5.25 33.68
CA GLU A 373 3.67 4.16 33.99
C GLU A 373 2.92 2.97 34.59
N LEU A 374 3.27 1.76 34.11
CA LEU A 374 2.69 0.50 34.55
C LEU A 374 3.69 -0.33 35.33
N THR A 375 3.18 -1.18 36.22
CA THR A 375 3.96 -2.18 36.94
C THR A 375 3.86 -3.54 36.26
N HIS A 376 4.82 -4.41 36.55
CA HIS A 376 4.81 -5.79 36.09
C HIS A 376 5.36 -6.72 37.18
N GLU A 377 5.07 -8.00 37.02
CA GLU A 377 5.63 -9.08 37.81
C GLU A 377 6.18 -10.18 36.89
N ILE A 378 7.13 -10.96 37.40
CA ILE A 378 7.75 -12.07 36.66
C ILE A 378 7.48 -13.36 37.42
N HIS A 379 6.83 -14.31 36.76
CA HIS A 379 6.51 -15.62 37.32
C HIS A 379 7.31 -16.74 36.66
N GLY A 380 7.87 -17.63 37.48
CA GLY A 380 8.66 -18.77 37.01
C GLY A 380 10.04 -18.38 36.45
N GLY A 381 10.56 -19.23 35.56
CA GLY A 381 11.92 -19.11 35.02
C GLY A 381 12.94 -19.93 35.78
N VAL A 382 14.09 -20.18 35.14
CA VAL A 382 15.21 -20.93 35.70
C VAL A 382 16.50 -20.18 35.36
N PRO A 383 16.86 -19.13 36.13
CA PRO A 383 17.94 -18.21 35.77
C PRO A 383 19.30 -18.89 35.56
N TRP A 384 19.58 -19.97 36.31
CA TRP A 384 20.81 -20.76 36.18
C TRP A 384 20.90 -21.60 34.91
N PHE A 385 19.81 -21.75 34.14
CA PHE A 385 19.79 -22.31 32.79
C PHE A 385 19.49 -21.26 31.71
N HIS A 386 19.57 -19.97 32.05
CA HIS A 386 19.21 -18.86 31.15
C HIS A 386 17.77 -18.95 30.59
N ILE A 387 16.85 -19.54 31.36
CA ILE A 387 15.43 -19.61 31.00
C ILE A 387 14.72 -18.45 31.71
N PRO A 388 14.22 -17.44 30.98
CA PRO A 388 13.53 -16.33 31.62
C PRO A 388 12.16 -16.74 32.16
N GLY A 389 11.68 -16.00 33.16
CA GLY A 389 10.30 -16.09 33.62
C GLY A 389 9.31 -15.52 32.60
N THR A 390 8.02 -15.67 32.89
CA THR A 390 6.96 -15.02 32.11
C THR A 390 6.65 -13.66 32.74
N THR A 391 6.68 -12.60 31.94
CA THR A 391 6.36 -11.24 32.36
C THR A 391 4.85 -11.02 32.27
N TRP A 392 4.27 -10.45 33.33
CA TRP A 392 2.86 -10.08 33.42
C TRP A 392 2.75 -8.59 33.72
N ILE A 393 2.27 -7.83 32.74
CA ILE A 393 2.14 -6.37 32.83
C ILE A 393 0.72 -6.04 33.30
N HIS A 394 0.61 -5.28 34.38
CA HIS A 394 -0.66 -4.86 34.96
C HIS A 394 -1.20 -3.67 34.18
N ILE A 395 -2.46 -3.77 33.74
CA ILE A 395 -3.19 -2.69 33.07
C ILE A 395 -4.68 -2.81 33.40
N THR A 396 -5.36 -1.68 33.62
CA THR A 396 -6.81 -1.66 33.82
C THR A 396 -7.54 -1.15 32.57
N PRO A 397 -8.84 -1.48 32.39
CA PRO A 397 -9.60 -0.99 31.24
C PRO A 397 -9.61 0.54 31.08
N GLU A 398 -9.54 1.28 32.19
CA GLU A 398 -9.52 2.75 32.19
C GLU A 398 -8.20 3.35 31.68
N GLU A 399 -7.13 2.55 31.65
CA GLU A 399 -5.81 2.96 31.15
C GLU A 399 -5.65 2.65 29.66
N MET A 400 -6.65 2.03 29.03
CA MET A 400 -6.62 1.61 27.63
C MET A 400 -7.18 2.68 26.68
N HIS A 401 -6.64 2.71 25.47
CA HIS A 401 -7.17 3.50 24.36
C HIS A 401 -8.46 2.87 23.81
N ASP A 402 -9.39 3.69 23.33
CA ASP A 402 -10.67 3.26 22.73
C ASP A 402 -10.52 2.39 21.47
N GLN A 403 -9.32 2.37 20.87
CA GLN A 403 -9.00 1.54 19.70
C GLN A 403 -7.93 0.50 20.08
N VAL A 404 -6.67 0.75 19.72
CA VAL A 404 -5.53 -0.11 20.08
C VAL A 404 -4.66 0.64 21.06
N THR A 405 -4.35 0.00 22.19
CA THR A 405 -3.42 0.58 23.18
C THR A 405 -2.00 0.20 22.83
N VAL A 406 -1.06 1.14 22.93
CA VAL A 406 0.37 0.86 22.73
C VAL A 406 1.13 0.99 24.04
N LEU A 407 1.85 -0.06 24.41
CA LEU A 407 2.77 -0.03 25.54
C LEU A 407 4.20 0.09 25.04
N LYS A 408 4.97 1.03 25.59
CA LYS A 408 6.41 1.15 25.40
C LYS A 408 7.13 0.47 26.57
N LEU A 409 7.95 -0.52 26.26
CA LEU A 409 8.86 -1.19 27.21
C LEU A 409 10.28 -0.74 26.90
N GLU A 410 10.99 -0.24 27.91
CA GLU A 410 12.33 0.34 27.79
C GLU A 410 13.40 -0.58 28.40
N PHE A 411 14.55 -0.68 27.74
CA PHE A 411 15.67 -1.53 28.13
C PHE A 411 16.99 -0.75 28.09
N ASP A 412 17.92 -1.10 28.99
CA ASP A 412 19.28 -0.51 28.97
C ASP A 412 20.11 -0.99 27.77
N GLU A 413 19.83 -2.20 27.26
CA GLU A 413 20.54 -2.86 26.15
C GLU A 413 19.58 -3.34 25.07
N GLU A 414 20.10 -3.76 23.92
CA GLU A 414 19.28 -4.39 22.87
C GLU A 414 18.49 -5.58 23.45
N ILE A 415 17.20 -5.66 23.09
CA ILE A 415 16.34 -6.75 23.54
C ILE A 415 16.82 -8.12 23.03
N GLU A 416 16.85 -9.09 23.93
CA GLU A 416 17.14 -10.48 23.71
C GLU A 416 15.91 -11.32 24.07
N MET A 417 15.49 -12.18 23.14
CA MET A 417 14.36 -13.08 23.29
C MET A 417 14.83 -14.54 23.33
N TYR A 418 14.44 -15.27 24.38
CA TYR A 418 14.76 -16.67 24.55
C TYR A 418 14.10 -17.56 23.49
N GLY A 419 14.90 -18.29 22.70
CA GLY A 419 14.42 -19.16 21.62
C GLY A 419 14.32 -20.65 21.96
N GLY A 420 14.66 -21.06 23.19
CA GLY A 420 14.78 -22.47 23.55
C GLY A 420 13.45 -23.19 23.80
N SER A 421 13.47 -24.53 23.75
CA SER A 421 12.31 -25.40 24.00
C SER A 421 12.03 -25.68 25.50
N GLY A 422 12.73 -24.96 26.40
CA GLY A 422 12.82 -25.29 27.83
C GLY A 422 13.89 -26.35 28.12
N ALA A 423 14.13 -26.61 29.40
CA ALA A 423 15.08 -27.63 29.87
C ALA A 423 14.43 -28.57 30.90
N VAL A 424 14.81 -29.84 30.86
CA VAL A 424 14.53 -30.76 31.96
C VAL A 424 15.52 -30.45 33.08
N VAL A 425 15.03 -29.87 34.17
CA VAL A 425 15.85 -29.62 35.36
C VAL A 425 16.09 -30.96 36.07
N THR A 426 17.28 -31.53 35.87
CA THR A 426 17.64 -32.83 36.46
C THR A 426 18.22 -32.72 37.87
N HIS A 427 18.65 -31.52 38.28
CA HIS A 427 19.19 -31.21 39.60
C HIS A 427 18.86 -29.74 39.96
N ASN A 428 18.42 -29.50 41.20
CA ASN A 428 18.10 -28.18 41.77
C ASN A 428 19.21 -27.68 42.69
#